data_AF-A0A1L3FN78-F1
#
_entry.id   AF-A0A1L3FN78-F1
#
_cell.length_a   1.000
_cell.length_b   1.000
_cell.length_c   1.000
_cell.angle_alpha   90.00
_cell.angle_beta   90.00
_cell.angle_gamma   90.00
#
_symmetry.space_group_name_H-M   'P 1'
#
loop_
_entity.id
_entity.type
_entity.pdbx_description
1 polymer ?
#
loop_
_entity_poly.entity_id
_entity_poly.type
_entity_poly.pdbx_seq_one_letter_code
_entity_poly.pdbx_strand_id
1 'polypeptide(L)'
;MEPYHTANPRNHPERSARQVCFRVSVYPQTFDLFYNSSDGLRGRYWQEPELGFEATKQVIRLLRPNLMRFAEANPPGFERRSKFASEMGLADVGISLDAPSSKVWVGEEVLISSQPELVVQRWIENEGRGIMGMWCKGPRWRCAPESGEIEVKGGLIDSDGRERIPESKVRRSEEIHFFGFT
;
A
#
# COMPACT_ATOMS: atom_id res chain seq x y z
N MET A 1 -23.22 1.24 12.69
CA MET A 1 -23.17 -0.24 12.73
C MET A 1 -23.54 -0.70 11.35
N GLU A 2 -22.54 -1.00 10.51
CA GLU A 2 -22.76 -1.37 9.11
C GLU A 2 -22.30 -2.80 8.84
N PRO A 3 -23.01 -3.52 7.94
CA PRO A 3 -23.01 -4.96 7.92
C PRO A 3 -21.96 -5.47 6.93
N TYR A 4 -21.01 -6.24 7.46
CA TYR A 4 -20.21 -7.16 6.67
C TYR A 4 -21.15 -8.10 5.91
N HIS A 5 -21.18 -8.03 4.57
CA HIS A 5 -21.80 -9.10 3.80
C HIS A 5 -21.03 -10.39 4.05
N THR A 6 -21.74 -11.32 4.68
CA THR A 6 -21.31 -12.65 5.07
C THR A 6 -21.43 -13.58 3.88
N ALA A 7 -20.30 -13.86 3.22
CA ALA A 7 -20.09 -15.13 2.56
C ALA A 7 -19.16 -15.98 3.45
N ASN A 8 -19.60 -17.21 3.74
CA ASN A 8 -19.07 -18.16 4.71
C ASN A 8 -17.57 -18.00 5.12
N PRO A 9 -17.24 -17.65 6.39
CA PRO A 9 -15.89 -17.23 6.82
C PRO A 9 -14.80 -18.32 6.88
N ARG A 10 -15.10 -19.56 6.46
CA ARG A 10 -14.19 -20.72 6.61
C ARG A 10 -13.32 -21.05 5.39
N ASN A 11 -13.58 -20.47 4.20
CA ASN A 11 -12.95 -20.90 2.94
C ASN A 11 -12.26 -19.79 2.12
N HIS A 12 -11.99 -18.60 2.66
CA HIS A 12 -11.26 -17.58 1.88
C HIS A 12 -9.74 -17.87 1.90
N PRO A 13 -9.10 -18.12 0.74
CA PRO A 13 -7.65 -18.38 0.64
C PRO A 13 -6.80 -17.20 1.15
N GLU A 14 -7.37 -15.99 1.14
CA GLU A 14 -6.74 -14.75 1.61
C GLU A 14 -6.49 -14.74 3.12
N ARG A 15 -7.26 -15.48 3.92
CA ARG A 15 -7.06 -15.54 5.39
C ARG A 15 -5.80 -16.31 5.80
N SER A 16 -5.34 -17.21 4.94
CA SER A 16 -4.06 -17.92 5.09
C SER A 16 -2.90 -17.22 4.37
N ALA A 17 -3.18 -16.15 3.61
CA ALA A 17 -2.15 -15.43 2.90
C ALA A 17 -1.33 -14.55 3.85
N ARG A 18 -0.05 -14.39 3.54
CA ARG A 18 0.93 -13.63 4.33
C ARG A 18 1.55 -12.55 3.45
N GLN A 19 2.00 -11.46 4.07
CA GLN A 19 2.62 -10.33 3.38
C GLN A 19 3.71 -9.76 4.29
N VAL A 20 4.85 -9.44 3.71
CA VAL A 20 5.89 -8.73 4.46
C VAL A 20 5.59 -7.23 4.51
N CYS A 21 5.91 -6.59 5.65
CA CYS A 21 5.78 -5.15 5.85
C CYS A 21 7.06 -4.61 6.48
N PHE A 22 7.66 -3.60 5.85
CA PHE A 22 8.81 -2.87 6.37
C PHE A 22 8.45 -1.40 6.57
N ARG A 23 9.03 -0.79 7.60
CA ARG A 23 9.03 0.66 7.78
C ARG A 23 10.44 1.16 7.50
N VAL A 24 10.56 2.13 6.60
CA VAL A 24 11.83 2.73 6.22
C VAL A 24 11.81 4.19 6.63
N SER A 25 12.70 4.57 7.53
CA SER A 25 12.87 5.96 7.94
C SER A 25 13.51 6.78 6.82
N VAL A 26 12.97 7.98 6.59
CA VAL A 26 13.41 8.95 5.59
C VAL A 26 13.37 10.35 6.18
N TYR A 27 14.13 11.29 5.62
CA TYR A 27 13.98 12.68 6.01
C TYR A 27 12.61 13.22 5.57
N PRO A 28 11.95 14.10 6.35
CA PRO A 28 10.66 14.67 5.99
C PRO A 28 10.64 15.31 4.59
N GLN A 29 11.71 16.01 4.21
CA GLN A 29 11.85 16.60 2.88
C GLN A 29 11.92 15.54 1.78
N THR A 30 12.58 14.41 2.05
CA THR A 30 12.61 13.28 1.12
C THR A 30 11.24 12.64 1.00
N PHE A 31 10.49 12.51 2.10
CA PHE A 31 9.12 12.01 2.07
C PHE A 31 8.22 12.89 1.21
N ASP A 32 8.27 14.21 1.42
CA ASP A 32 7.44 15.17 0.68
C ASP A 32 7.75 15.14 -0.83
N LEU A 33 9.04 15.19 -1.19
CA LEU A 33 9.47 15.04 -2.58
C LEU A 33 9.04 13.69 -3.17
N PHE A 34 9.14 12.62 -2.39
CA PHE A 34 8.78 11.27 -2.84
C PHE A 34 7.27 11.11 -3.03
N TYR A 35 6.41 11.61 -2.13
CA TYR A 35 4.97 11.39 -2.19
C TYR A 35 4.19 12.49 -2.90
N ASN A 36 4.47 13.75 -2.57
CA ASN A 36 3.59 14.88 -2.86
C ASN A 36 4.05 15.74 -4.04
N SER A 37 5.31 15.60 -4.49
CA SER A 37 5.79 16.34 -5.66
C SER A 37 5.10 15.90 -6.97
N SER A 38 5.14 16.76 -7.99
CA SER A 38 4.53 16.51 -9.31
C SER A 38 5.07 15.25 -10.01
N ASP A 39 6.33 14.90 -9.74
CA ASP A 39 6.99 13.68 -10.25
C ASP A 39 7.18 12.62 -9.16
N GLY A 40 6.67 12.86 -7.95
CA GLY A 40 6.60 11.92 -6.86
C GLY A 40 5.56 10.82 -7.13
N LEU A 41 5.49 9.82 -6.26
CA LEU A 41 4.69 8.61 -6.43
C LEU A 41 3.22 8.92 -6.76
N ARG A 42 2.59 9.85 -6.04
CA ARG A 42 1.20 10.26 -6.33
C ARG A 42 1.08 11.03 -7.64
N GLY A 43 2.07 11.89 -7.94
CA GLY A 43 2.17 12.58 -9.21
C GLY A 43 2.19 11.60 -10.39
N ARG A 44 2.94 10.50 -10.26
CA ARG A 44 2.98 9.43 -11.28
C ARG A 44 1.64 8.74 -11.46
N TYR A 45 0.94 8.37 -10.38
CA TYR A 45 -0.43 7.84 -10.48
C TYR A 45 -1.42 8.84 -11.07
N TRP A 46 -1.27 10.13 -10.75
CA TRP A 46 -2.13 11.19 -11.29
C TRP A 46 -1.95 11.34 -12.81
N GLN A 47 -0.72 11.21 -13.32
CA GLN A 47 -0.40 11.21 -14.75
C GLN A 47 -1.11 10.03 -15.43
N GLU A 48 -0.79 8.79 -15.06
CA GLU A 48 -1.41 7.56 -15.56
C GLU A 48 -1.33 6.44 -14.51
N PRO A 49 -2.31 5.51 -14.42
CA PRO A 49 -2.26 4.38 -13.50
C PRO A 49 -0.97 3.54 -13.62
N GLU A 50 -0.53 3.29 -14.85
CA GLU A 50 0.64 2.48 -15.19
C GLU A 50 1.94 3.16 -14.75
N LEU A 51 2.03 4.49 -14.86
CA LEU A 51 3.21 5.23 -14.43
C LEU A 51 3.41 5.16 -12.92
N GLY A 52 2.32 5.23 -12.13
CA GLY A 52 2.37 5.06 -10.69
C GLY A 52 2.73 3.63 -10.28
N PHE A 53 2.19 2.64 -11.00
CA PHE A 53 2.51 1.23 -10.78
C PHE A 53 4.00 0.92 -11.07
N GLU A 54 4.53 1.39 -12.19
CA GLU A 54 5.94 1.20 -12.52
C GLU A 54 6.88 1.99 -11.61
N ALA A 55 6.50 3.20 -11.19
CA ALA A 55 7.25 3.95 -10.17
C ALA A 55 7.31 3.18 -8.84
N THR A 56 6.19 2.57 -8.42
CA THR A 56 6.12 1.72 -7.23
C THR A 56 7.10 0.55 -7.32
N LYS A 57 7.04 -0.21 -8.44
CA LYS A 57 7.96 -1.33 -8.70
C LYS A 57 9.41 -0.90 -8.68
N GLN A 58 9.73 0.23 -9.30
CA GLN A 58 11.09 0.73 -9.36
C GLN A 58 11.64 1.05 -7.97
N VAL A 59 10.85 1.69 -7.11
CA VAL A 59 11.24 2.00 -5.72
C VAL A 59 11.47 0.73 -4.93
N ILE A 60 10.55 -0.24 -5.00
CA ILE A 60 10.70 -1.53 -4.31
C ILE A 60 11.94 -2.26 -4.80
N ARG A 61 12.19 -2.28 -6.12
CA ARG A 61 13.39 -2.88 -6.71
C ARG A 61 14.68 -2.26 -6.15
N LEU A 62 14.71 -0.93 -5.99
CA LEU A 62 15.86 -0.22 -5.44
C LEU A 62 16.06 -0.47 -3.94
N LEU A 63 14.97 -0.59 -3.18
CA LEU A 63 15.03 -0.87 -1.73
C LEU A 63 15.29 -2.34 -1.42
N ARG A 64 14.89 -3.26 -2.31
CA ARG A 64 14.92 -4.71 -2.12
C ARG A 64 16.23 -5.24 -1.53
N PRO A 65 17.43 -4.88 -2.02
CA PRO A 65 18.68 -5.42 -1.46
C PRO A 65 18.86 -5.11 0.03
N ASN A 66 18.43 -3.91 0.47
CA ASN A 66 18.52 -3.50 1.87
C ASN A 66 17.43 -4.14 2.71
N LEU A 67 16.20 -4.27 2.17
CA LEU A 67 15.09 -4.94 2.86
C LEU A 67 15.39 -6.43 3.08
N MET A 68 15.94 -7.12 2.09
CA MET A 68 16.33 -8.53 2.20
C MET A 68 17.45 -8.73 3.21
N ARG A 69 18.50 -7.88 3.19
CA ARG A 69 19.57 -7.92 4.20
C ARG A 69 19.03 -7.67 5.62
N PHE A 70 18.10 -6.74 5.77
CA PHE A 70 17.45 -6.49 7.05
C PHE A 70 16.64 -7.70 7.53
N ALA A 71 15.86 -8.33 6.65
CA ALA A 71 15.07 -9.52 6.99
C ALA A 71 15.93 -10.73 7.35
N GLU A 72 17.07 -10.92 6.68
CA GLU A 72 18.03 -11.98 6.98
C GLU A 72 18.68 -11.78 8.36
N ALA A 73 19.07 -10.54 8.69
CA ALA A 73 19.66 -10.20 9.99
C ALA A 73 18.63 -10.17 11.14
N ASN A 74 17.34 -10.03 10.83
CA ASN A 74 16.25 -9.91 11.78
C ASN A 74 15.14 -10.92 11.44
N PRO A 75 15.40 -12.24 11.57
CA PRO A 75 14.43 -13.26 11.22
C PRO A 75 13.11 -13.06 11.99
N PRO A 76 11.95 -13.40 11.39
CA PRO A 76 10.63 -13.03 11.92
C PRO A 76 10.32 -13.74 13.24
N GLY A 77 10.72 -13.06 14.31
CA GLY A 77 10.29 -13.19 15.70
C GLY A 77 10.53 -11.89 16.48
N PHE A 78 11.06 -10.86 15.80
CA PHE A 78 11.79 -9.76 16.43
C PHE A 78 10.90 -8.79 17.21
N GLU A 79 9.67 -8.51 16.75
CA GLU A 79 8.70 -7.67 17.47
C GLU A 79 7.30 -7.94 16.92
N ARG A 80 6.51 -8.83 17.55
CA ARG A 80 5.11 -9.04 17.15
C ARG A 80 4.27 -7.80 17.50
N ARG A 81 4.26 -6.78 16.63
CA ARG A 81 3.36 -5.62 16.79
C ARG A 81 1.89 -5.94 16.46
N SER A 82 1.63 -7.04 15.75
CA SER A 82 0.28 -7.48 15.39
C SER A 82 0.02 -8.92 15.84
N LYS A 83 -1.15 -9.14 16.45
CA LYS A 83 -1.67 -10.48 16.79
C LYS A 83 -1.95 -11.37 15.56
N PHE A 84 -1.92 -10.78 14.37
CA PHE A 84 -2.12 -11.47 13.09
C PHE A 84 -0.82 -11.69 12.32
N ALA A 85 0.34 -11.29 12.87
CA ALA A 85 1.62 -11.53 12.24
C ALA A 85 1.96 -13.02 12.24
N SER A 86 2.28 -13.56 11.07
CA SER A 86 2.76 -14.93 10.89
C SER A 86 4.22 -14.91 10.45
N GLU A 87 4.99 -15.91 10.85
CA GLU A 87 6.38 -16.04 10.41
C GLU A 87 6.45 -16.23 8.88
N MET A 88 7.49 -15.66 8.26
CA MET A 88 7.77 -15.81 6.83
C MET A 88 9.25 -16.16 6.64
N GLY A 89 9.55 -17.20 5.87
CA GLY A 89 10.93 -17.49 5.50
C GLY A 89 11.53 -16.39 4.63
N LEU A 90 12.86 -16.29 4.58
CA LEU A 90 13.54 -15.28 3.74
C LEU A 90 13.14 -15.41 2.26
N ALA A 91 12.93 -16.63 1.76
CA ALA A 91 12.42 -16.87 0.41
C ALA A 91 11.01 -16.28 0.20
N ASP A 92 10.09 -16.51 1.15
CA ASP A 92 8.72 -15.97 1.13
C ASP A 92 8.73 -14.43 1.17
N VAL A 93 9.62 -13.83 1.95
CA VAL A 93 9.83 -12.37 1.95
C VAL A 93 10.21 -11.87 0.57
N GLY A 94 11.15 -12.56 -0.09
CA GLY A 94 11.57 -12.26 -1.46
C GLY A 94 10.41 -12.32 -2.45
N ILE A 95 9.64 -13.42 -2.43
CA ILE A 95 8.47 -13.62 -3.30
C ILE A 95 7.41 -12.54 -3.05
N SER A 96 7.12 -12.25 -1.77
CA SER A 96 6.16 -11.20 -1.41
C SER A 96 6.61 -9.83 -1.92
N LEU A 97 7.88 -9.46 -1.80
CA LEU A 97 8.40 -8.19 -2.33
C LEU A 97 8.35 -8.10 -3.86
N ASP A 98 8.50 -9.21 -4.58
CA ASP A 98 8.48 -9.23 -6.06
C ASP A 98 7.06 -9.34 -6.63
N ALA A 99 6.06 -9.57 -5.78
CA ALA A 99 4.68 -9.71 -6.19
C ALA A 99 4.14 -8.40 -6.82
N PRO A 100 3.39 -8.48 -7.94
CA PRO A 100 2.79 -7.33 -8.61
C PRO A 100 2.01 -6.36 -7.71
N SER A 101 1.30 -6.86 -6.69
CA SER A 101 0.51 -6.05 -5.75
C SER A 101 1.31 -5.44 -4.61
N SER A 102 2.64 -5.61 -4.60
CA SER A 102 3.52 -4.92 -3.67
C SER A 102 3.41 -3.41 -3.83
N LYS A 103 3.57 -2.69 -2.71
CA LYS A 103 3.32 -1.25 -2.63
C LYS A 103 4.27 -0.56 -1.68
N VAL A 104 4.61 0.68 -2.01
CA VAL A 104 5.21 1.63 -1.10
C VAL A 104 4.13 2.63 -0.77
N TRP A 105 3.80 2.77 0.51
CA TRP A 105 2.72 3.64 0.97
C TRP A 105 3.09 4.42 2.24
N VAL A 106 2.29 5.42 2.58
CA VAL A 106 2.38 6.09 3.88
C VAL A 106 1.76 5.20 4.96
N GLY A 107 2.29 5.27 6.18
CA GLY A 107 1.73 4.55 7.33
C GLY A 107 0.28 4.97 7.60
N GLU A 108 -0.57 4.01 7.95
CA GLU A 108 -2.02 4.24 8.16
C GLU A 108 -2.29 5.26 9.27
N GLU A 109 -1.43 5.33 10.29
CA GLU A 109 -1.51 6.28 11.39
C GLU A 109 -1.39 7.74 10.96
N VAL A 110 -0.61 8.03 9.90
CA VAL A 110 -0.36 9.39 9.42
C VAL A 110 -1.64 9.98 8.80
N LEU A 111 -2.45 9.11 8.19
CA LEU A 111 -3.68 9.45 7.47
C LEU A 111 -4.88 9.71 8.39
N ILE A 112 -4.69 9.55 9.70
CA ILE A 112 -5.71 9.83 10.72
C ILE A 112 -5.63 11.29 11.19
N SER A 113 -4.52 11.98 10.93
CA SER A 113 -4.30 13.37 11.32
C SER A 113 -4.85 14.37 10.29
N SER A 114 -5.25 15.57 10.75
CA SER A 114 -5.72 16.67 9.90
C SER A 114 -4.54 17.26 9.13
N GLN A 115 -4.32 16.76 7.93
CA GLN A 115 -3.26 17.17 7.03
C GLN A 115 -3.79 18.12 5.95
N PRO A 116 -2.93 18.93 5.31
CA PRO A 116 -3.33 19.72 4.16
C PRO A 116 -3.88 18.82 3.05
N GLU A 117 -4.75 19.36 2.21
CA GLU A 117 -5.32 18.63 1.08
C GLU A 117 -4.79 19.19 -0.24
N LEU A 118 -4.47 18.30 -1.17
CA LEU A 118 -4.16 18.65 -2.54
C LEU A 118 -5.44 19.14 -3.26
N VAL A 119 -5.29 20.21 -4.03
CA VAL A 119 -6.34 20.74 -4.90
C VAL A 119 -6.14 20.18 -6.29
N VAL A 120 -6.74 19.02 -6.55
CA VAL A 120 -6.67 18.32 -7.83
C VAL A 120 -8.08 18.22 -8.41
N GLN A 121 -8.35 19.00 -9.46
CA GLN A 121 -9.68 19.17 -10.04
C GLN A 121 -10.38 17.83 -10.35
N ARG A 122 -9.66 16.91 -11.01
CA ARG A 122 -10.16 15.57 -11.34
C ARG A 122 -10.65 14.80 -10.10
N TRP A 123 -9.90 14.85 -9.00
CA TRP A 123 -10.26 14.15 -7.77
C TRP A 123 -11.47 14.79 -7.10
N ILE A 124 -11.53 16.12 -7.09
CA ILE A 124 -12.67 16.89 -6.55
C ILE A 124 -13.96 16.53 -7.32
N GLU A 125 -13.90 16.48 -8.65
CA GLU A 125 -15.05 16.14 -9.51
C GLU A 125 -15.53 14.69 -9.34
N ASN A 126 -14.65 13.81 -8.87
CA ASN A 126 -14.90 12.38 -8.68
C ASN A 126 -15.26 12.00 -7.23
N GLU A 127 -15.07 12.88 -6.24
CA GLU A 127 -15.31 12.63 -4.81
C GLU A 127 -16.75 12.14 -4.50
N GLY A 128 -17.73 12.57 -5.31
CA GLY A 128 -19.13 12.16 -5.19
C GLY A 128 -19.57 11.02 -6.12
N ARG A 129 -18.71 10.51 -7.00
CA ARG A 129 -19.08 9.58 -8.09
C ARG A 129 -18.87 8.11 -7.74
N GLY A 130 -19.04 7.75 -6.46
CA GLY A 130 -18.75 6.42 -5.91
C GLY A 130 -18.92 5.30 -6.94
N ILE A 131 -17.80 4.73 -7.40
CA ILE A 131 -17.84 3.56 -8.28
C ILE A 131 -18.59 2.48 -7.49
N MET A 132 -19.62 1.87 -8.08
CA MET A 132 -20.42 0.83 -7.42
C MET A 132 -19.52 -0.19 -6.70
N GLY A 133 -19.66 -0.28 -5.37
CA GLY A 133 -18.80 -1.09 -4.49
C GLY A 133 -17.81 -0.30 -3.62
N MET A 134 -17.55 0.97 -3.95
CA MET A 134 -16.80 1.92 -3.14
C MET A 134 -17.74 2.78 -2.32
N TRP A 135 -18.02 2.35 -1.09
CA TRP A 135 -18.49 3.30 -0.08
C TRP A 135 -17.43 4.40 0.05
N CYS A 136 -17.83 5.63 -0.26
CA CYS A 136 -16.99 6.82 -0.26
C CYS A 136 -16.14 6.82 1.01
N LYS A 137 -14.84 6.51 0.91
CA LYS A 137 -13.95 6.45 2.08
C LYS A 137 -13.54 7.86 2.50
N GLY A 138 -14.52 8.75 2.74
CA GLY A 138 -14.35 10.05 3.36
C GLY A 138 -13.41 11.05 2.64
N PRO A 139 -13.30 12.29 3.17
CA PRO A 139 -12.59 13.41 2.52
C PRO A 139 -11.06 13.27 2.45
N ARG A 140 -10.50 12.17 2.97
CA ARG A 140 -9.04 12.05 3.18
C ARG A 140 -8.25 11.69 1.93
N TRP A 141 -8.92 11.57 0.78
CA TRP A 141 -8.30 11.10 -0.46
C TRP A 141 -7.31 12.11 -1.05
N ARG A 142 -7.54 13.38 -0.72
CA ARG A 142 -6.72 14.50 -1.14
C ARG A 142 -5.64 14.86 -0.12
N CYS A 143 -5.65 14.27 1.08
CA CYS A 143 -4.64 14.48 2.12
C CYS A 143 -3.21 14.40 1.55
N ALA A 144 -2.39 15.41 1.85
CA ALA A 144 -0.96 15.46 1.60
C ALA A 144 -0.24 15.13 2.91
N PRO A 145 0.07 13.85 3.15
CA PRO A 145 0.66 13.45 4.41
C PRO A 145 2.06 14.05 4.57
N GLU A 146 2.45 14.24 5.82
CA GLU A 146 3.83 14.50 6.24
C GLU A 146 4.28 13.37 7.15
N SER A 147 5.45 12.80 6.86
CA SER A 147 6.00 11.69 7.65
C SER A 147 7.53 11.65 7.55
N GLY A 148 8.17 11.03 8.54
CA GLY A 148 9.58 10.63 8.49
C GLY A 148 9.75 9.16 8.09
N GLU A 149 8.69 8.50 7.61
CA GLU A 149 8.70 7.08 7.32
C GLU A 149 7.82 6.72 6.12
N ILE A 150 8.29 5.74 5.35
CA ILE A 150 7.53 5.05 4.30
C ILE A 150 7.32 3.59 4.69
N GLU A 151 6.14 3.04 4.40
CA GLU A 151 5.85 1.62 4.53
C GLU A 151 6.05 0.92 3.19
N VAL A 152 6.82 -0.17 3.18
CA VAL A 152 6.93 -1.08 2.04
C VAL A 152 6.19 -2.37 2.39
N LYS A 153 5.11 -2.66 1.69
CA LYS A 153 4.31 -3.89 1.84
C LYS A 153 4.50 -4.74 0.59
N GLY A 154 4.89 -6.00 0.74
CA GLY A 154 4.93 -6.95 -0.38
C GLY A 154 3.52 -7.25 -0.93
N GLY A 155 3.35 -8.19 -1.85
CA GLY A 155 2.05 -8.77 -2.17
C GLY A 155 1.65 -9.83 -1.16
N LEU A 156 0.34 -10.09 -1.06
CA LEU A 156 -0.19 -11.21 -0.28
C LEU A 156 0.12 -12.51 -1.03
N ILE A 157 0.77 -13.47 -0.36
CA ILE A 157 1.11 -14.78 -0.92
C ILE A 157 0.50 -15.90 -0.08
N ASP A 158 0.01 -16.95 -0.72
CA ASP A 158 -0.46 -18.15 -0.03
C ASP A 158 0.71 -19.07 0.39
N SER A 159 0.40 -20.25 0.94
CA SER A 159 1.39 -21.25 1.36
C SER A 159 2.23 -21.79 0.20
N ASP A 160 1.74 -21.69 -1.03
CA ASP A 160 2.44 -22.13 -2.24
C ASP A 160 3.27 -21.00 -2.86
N GLY A 161 3.33 -19.83 -2.20
CA GLY A 161 4.01 -18.64 -2.71
C GLY A 161 3.26 -17.96 -3.86
N ARG A 162 1.99 -18.29 -4.11
CA ARG A 162 1.20 -17.67 -5.16
C ARG A 162 0.54 -16.41 -4.65
N GLU A 163 0.57 -15.36 -5.48
CA GLU A 163 -0.06 -14.10 -5.15
C GLU A 163 -1.59 -14.24 -5.04
N ARG A 164 -2.16 -13.56 -4.04
CA ARG A 164 -3.59 -13.44 -3.78
C ARG A 164 -3.96 -11.97 -3.71
N ILE A 165 -4.61 -11.46 -4.75
CA ILE A 165 -5.09 -10.08 -4.80
C ILE A 165 -6.57 -10.07 -4.44
N PRO A 166 -6.99 -9.38 -3.36
CA PRO A 166 -8.41 -9.21 -3.08
C PRO A 166 -9.11 -8.50 -4.24
N GLU A 167 -10.35 -8.89 -4.56
CA GLU A 167 -11.10 -8.33 -5.70
C GLU A 167 -11.18 -6.80 -5.63
N SER A 168 -11.37 -6.24 -4.43
CA SER A 168 -11.39 -4.80 -4.15
C SER A 168 -10.04 -4.07 -4.33
N LYS A 169 -8.98 -4.78 -4.72
CA LYS A 169 -7.62 -4.27 -4.91
C LYS A 169 -7.11 -4.44 -6.35
N VAL A 170 -7.85 -5.14 -7.21
CA VAL A 170 -7.43 -5.42 -8.59
C VAL A 170 -7.24 -4.15 -9.39
N ARG A 171 -8.13 -3.17 -9.22
CA ARG A 171 -8.10 -1.90 -9.98
C ARG A 171 -7.41 -0.76 -9.23
N ARG A 172 -6.63 -1.07 -8.18
CA ARG A 172 -6.08 -0.08 -7.24
C ARG A 172 -5.35 1.09 -7.91
N SER A 173 -4.58 0.85 -8.96
CA SER A 173 -3.88 1.92 -9.68
C SER A 173 -4.84 2.91 -10.32
N GLU A 174 -5.93 2.42 -10.92
CA GLU A 174 -6.99 3.25 -11.50
C GLU A 174 -7.74 4.01 -10.41
N GLU A 175 -8.00 3.37 -9.27
CA GLU A 175 -8.61 4.03 -8.11
C GLU A 175 -7.78 5.24 -7.67
N ILE A 176 -6.46 5.07 -7.53
CA ILE A 176 -5.54 6.14 -7.13
C ILE A 176 -5.51 7.26 -8.17
N HIS A 177 -5.50 6.89 -9.46
CA HIS A 177 -5.49 7.83 -10.57
C HIS A 177 -6.75 8.73 -10.58
N PHE A 178 -7.94 8.13 -10.48
CA PHE A 178 -9.20 8.84 -10.64
C PHE A 178 -9.66 9.57 -9.38
N PHE A 179 -9.33 9.05 -8.20
CA PHE A 179 -9.93 9.50 -6.94
C PHE A 179 -8.92 9.97 -5.89
N GLY A 180 -7.63 9.67 -6.08
CA GLY A 180 -6.62 9.88 -5.05
C GLY A 180 -6.58 8.74 -4.04
N PHE A 181 -6.22 9.05 -2.80
CA PHE A 181 -5.88 8.07 -1.77
C PHE A 181 -7.03 7.09 -1.41
N THR A 182 -6.74 5.85 -0.95
CA THR A 182 -7.74 4.88 -0.41
C THR A 182 -7.23 4.06 0.77
#